data_AF-A0A850Z7T6-F1
#
_entry.id   AF-A0A850Z7T6-F1
#
_cell.length_a   1.000
_cell.length_b   1.000
_cell.length_c   1.000
_cell.angle_alpha   90.00
_cell.angle_beta   90.00
_cell.angle_gamma   90.00
#
_symmetry.space_group_name_H-M   'P 1'
#
loop_
_entity.id
_entity.type
_entity.pdbx_description
1 polymer ?
#
loop_
_entity_poly.entity_id
_entity_poly.type
_entity_poly.pdbx_seq_one_letter_code
_entity_poly.pdbx_strand_id
1 'polypeptide(L)'
;MGGKSTYMRQTALIALLAYIGSYVPAQKVEIGPVDRIFTRVGAADDLASGRSTFMVEMTETANILHNATENSLVLMDEVGRGTSTYDGLSLAWACAESLANKIKALTLFATHYFELTQLPEKMEGVANVHLDALEHGDTIAFMHTVQDGAASKSYGLAVAALAGVPKEVIKRARQKLRELESLSPNAAATQID
;
A
#
# COMPACT_ATOMS: atom_id res chain seq x y z
N MET A 1 7.20 -8.02 -1.49
CA MET A 1 8.66 -8.03 -1.73
C MET A 1 9.29 -6.65 -1.63
N GLY A 2 8.71 -5.57 -2.17
CA GLY A 2 9.32 -4.24 -2.11
C GLY A 2 9.41 -3.55 -0.74
N GLY A 3 9.10 -4.20 0.39
CA GLY A 3 9.30 -3.62 1.74
C GLY A 3 8.13 -2.83 2.36
N LYS A 4 7.02 -2.61 1.65
CA LYS A 4 5.86 -1.81 2.15
C LYS A 4 5.34 -2.30 3.51
N SER A 5 4.95 -3.57 3.60
CA SER A 5 4.43 -4.16 4.84
C SER A 5 5.48 -4.16 5.96
N THR A 6 6.76 -4.33 5.64
CA THR A 6 7.86 -4.25 6.62
C THR A 6 7.97 -2.84 7.19
N TYR A 7 7.92 -1.81 6.34
CA TYR A 7 7.96 -0.40 6.75
C TYR A 7 6.77 -0.02 7.65
N MET A 8 5.57 -0.52 7.34
CA MET A 8 4.41 -0.30 8.20
C MET A 8 4.57 -1.02 9.54
N ARG A 9 4.91 -2.32 9.53
CA ARG A 9 5.07 -3.12 10.75
C ARG A 9 6.16 -2.59 11.67
N GLN A 10 7.31 -2.16 11.14
CA GLN A 10 8.36 -1.56 11.97
C GLN A 10 7.87 -0.27 12.65
N THR A 11 7.01 0.52 11.99
CA THR A 11 6.46 1.75 12.57
C THR A 11 5.55 1.43 13.76
N ALA A 12 4.67 0.43 13.61
CA ALA A 12 3.84 -0.05 14.71
C ALA A 12 4.66 -0.62 15.87
N LEU A 13 5.71 -1.39 15.57
CA LEU A 13 6.60 -1.94 16.60
C LEU A 13 7.39 -0.86 17.33
N ILE A 14 7.89 0.16 16.63
CA ILE A 14 8.55 1.32 17.25
C ILE A 14 7.59 2.03 18.19
N ALA A 15 6.34 2.28 17.75
CA ALA A 15 5.33 2.89 18.58
C ALA A 15 5.07 2.05 19.84
N LEU A 16 4.82 0.74 19.69
CA LEU A 16 4.58 -0.15 20.81
C LEU A 16 5.76 -0.17 21.81
N LEU A 17 6.99 -0.28 21.32
CA LEU A 17 8.21 -0.29 22.15
C LEU A 17 8.37 1.01 22.96
N ALA A 18 8.10 2.16 22.33
CA ALA A 18 8.14 3.45 23.01
C ALA A 18 7.10 3.52 24.16
N TYR A 19 5.87 3.03 23.90
CA TYR A 19 4.78 3.07 24.89
C TYR A 19 4.91 2.08 26.05
N ILE A 20 5.73 1.04 25.91
CA ILE A 20 6.09 0.15 27.03
C ILE A 20 7.34 0.63 27.79
N GLY A 21 7.93 1.77 27.42
CA GLY A 21 9.14 2.32 28.04
C GLY A 21 10.44 1.65 27.63
N SER A 22 10.45 0.89 26.52
CA SER A 22 11.65 0.28 25.97
C SER A 22 12.44 1.25 25.10
N TYR A 23 13.73 0.96 24.90
CA TYR A 23 14.49 1.52 23.79
C TYR A 23 13.87 1.06 22.46
N VAL A 24 14.02 1.89 21.43
CA VAL A 24 13.47 1.66 20.08
C VAL A 24 14.58 1.46 19.05
N PRO A 25 14.36 0.65 18.01
CA PRO A 25 15.37 0.35 16.99
C PRO A 25 15.49 1.48 15.95
N ALA A 26 15.96 2.66 16.37
CA ALA A 26 16.17 3.81 15.51
C ALA A 26 17.25 4.73 16.07
N GLN A 27 17.86 5.55 15.20
CA GLN A 27 18.86 6.55 15.62
C GLN A 27 18.24 7.65 16.51
N LYS A 28 17.00 8.04 16.22
CA LYS A 28 16.20 9.00 17.00
C LYS A 28 14.71 8.75 16.74
N VAL A 29 13.87 8.87 17.77
CA VAL A 29 12.40 8.85 17.66
C VAL A 29 11.81 9.96 18.52
N GLU A 30 10.90 10.73 17.93
CA GLU A 30 9.97 11.61 18.63
C GLU A 30 8.57 11.08 18.34
N ILE A 31 7.80 10.77 19.37
CA ILE A 31 6.49 10.13 19.24
C ILE A 31 5.43 10.92 19.99
N GLY A 32 4.33 11.22 19.31
CA GLY A 32 3.16 11.87 19.88
C GLY A 32 2.22 10.87 20.58
N PRO A 33 1.08 11.34 21.13
CA PRO A 33 0.07 10.48 21.74
C PRO A 33 -0.47 9.46 20.73
N VAL A 34 -0.52 8.18 21.12
CA VAL A 34 -1.14 7.09 20.35
C VAL A 34 -2.13 6.36 21.24
N ASP A 35 -3.41 6.41 20.91
CA ASP A 35 -4.46 5.77 21.72
C ASP A 35 -4.66 4.29 21.37
N ARG A 36 -4.56 3.94 20.08
CA ARG A 36 -4.73 2.59 19.53
C ARG A 36 -3.87 2.40 18.29
N ILE A 37 -3.40 1.17 18.10
CA ILE A 37 -2.77 0.72 16.86
C ILE A 37 -3.74 -0.21 16.14
N PHE A 38 -4.18 0.20 14.97
CA PHE A 38 -5.04 -0.58 14.08
C PHE A 38 -4.24 -1.17 12.93
N THR A 39 -4.46 -2.44 12.64
CA THR A 39 -3.80 -3.11 11.53
C THR A 39 -4.82 -3.84 10.68
N ARG A 40 -4.97 -3.41 9.43
CA ARG A 40 -5.36 -4.30 8.34
C ARG A 40 -4.08 -4.65 7.60
N VAL A 41 -3.38 -5.67 8.09
CA VAL A 41 -2.24 -6.26 7.37
C VAL A 41 -2.61 -7.72 7.13
N GLY A 42 -2.76 -8.11 5.86
CA GLY A 42 -3.52 -9.28 5.40
C GLY A 42 -3.46 -10.51 6.32
N ALA A 43 -4.64 -11.10 6.56
CA ALA A 43 -4.75 -12.40 7.22
C ALA A 43 -4.09 -13.47 6.34
N ALA A 44 -3.26 -14.33 6.94
CA ALA A 44 -2.96 -15.63 6.34
C ALA A 44 -4.28 -16.41 6.21
N ASP A 45 -4.44 -17.17 5.13
CA ASP A 45 -5.67 -17.88 4.79
C ASP A 45 -6.34 -18.53 6.01
N ASP A 46 -7.51 -18.02 6.37
CA ASP A 46 -8.44 -18.72 7.25
C ASP A 46 -9.48 -19.42 6.39
N LEU A 47 -9.06 -20.51 5.74
CA LEU A 47 -9.95 -21.41 5.00
C LEU A 47 -10.98 -22.11 5.92
N ALA A 48 -10.81 -22.03 7.25
CA ALA A 48 -11.57 -22.80 8.22
C ALA A 48 -12.86 -22.10 8.69
N SER A 49 -13.00 -20.78 8.54
CA SER A 49 -14.14 -20.02 9.09
C SER A 49 -15.37 -19.88 8.19
N GLY A 50 -15.33 -20.38 6.94
CA GLY A 50 -16.48 -20.34 6.01
C GLY A 50 -16.90 -18.93 5.57
N ARG A 51 -16.08 -17.91 5.84
CA ARG A 51 -16.28 -16.52 5.38
C ARG A 51 -15.36 -16.23 4.20
N SER A 52 -15.80 -15.42 3.25
CA SER A 52 -14.92 -14.98 2.17
C SER A 52 -13.80 -14.11 2.74
N THR A 53 -12.59 -14.26 2.21
CA THR A 53 -11.43 -13.44 2.61
C THR A 53 -11.72 -11.94 2.48
N PHE A 54 -12.49 -11.57 1.45
CA PHE A 54 -12.97 -10.21 1.26
C PHE A 54 -13.92 -9.72 2.37
N MET A 55 -14.84 -10.57 2.85
CA MET A 55 -15.74 -10.19 3.95
C MET A 55 -14.98 -9.97 5.26
N VAL A 56 -13.97 -10.81 5.55
CA VAL A 56 -13.09 -10.64 6.73
C VAL A 56 -12.35 -9.30 6.63
N GLU A 57 -11.75 -9.02 5.47
CA GLU A 57 -11.08 -7.76 5.17
C GLU A 57 -11.99 -6.53 5.36
N MET A 58 -13.23 -6.61 4.88
CA MET A 58 -14.21 -5.53 5.03
C MET A 58 -14.68 -5.36 6.48
N THR A 59 -14.78 -6.45 7.25
CA THR A 59 -15.12 -6.39 8.67
C THR A 59 -14.00 -5.75 9.48
N GLU A 60 -12.75 -6.09 9.19
CA GLU A 60 -11.56 -5.44 9.77
C GLU A 60 -11.53 -3.95 9.42
N THR A 61 -11.72 -3.62 8.15
CA THR A 61 -11.76 -2.23 7.67
C THR A 61 -12.88 -1.44 8.35
N ALA A 62 -14.08 -2.01 8.48
CA ALA A 62 -15.19 -1.40 9.19
C ALA A 62 -14.87 -1.16 10.66
N ASN A 63 -14.24 -2.14 11.33
CA ASN A 63 -13.81 -1.98 12.72
C ASN A 63 -12.82 -0.82 12.90
N ILE A 64 -11.87 -0.66 11.97
CA ILE A 64 -10.94 0.48 11.98
C ILE A 64 -11.70 1.80 11.82
N LEU A 65 -12.54 1.91 10.79
CA LEU A 65 -13.26 3.15 10.48
C LEU A 65 -14.25 3.56 11.57
N HIS A 66 -14.81 2.61 12.31
CA HIS A 66 -15.74 2.90 13.41
C HIS A 66 -15.04 3.31 14.71
N ASN A 67 -13.80 2.91 14.92
CA ASN A 67 -13.16 2.99 16.24
C ASN A 67 -11.85 3.77 16.28
N ALA A 68 -11.28 4.12 15.13
CA ALA A 68 -10.10 4.98 15.05
C ALA A 68 -10.45 6.42 15.44
N THR A 69 -9.49 7.08 16.10
CA THR A 69 -9.55 8.50 16.46
C THR A 69 -8.39 9.24 15.79
N GLU A 70 -8.34 10.56 15.95
CA GLU A 70 -7.22 11.38 15.48
C GLU A 70 -5.87 10.98 16.11
N ASN A 71 -5.88 10.33 17.28
CA ASN A 71 -4.68 9.85 17.96
C ASN A 71 -4.36 8.39 17.64
N SER A 72 -5.08 7.76 16.70
CA SER A 72 -4.83 6.36 16.35
C SER A 72 -3.73 6.24 15.29
N LEU A 73 -2.91 5.20 15.42
CA LEU A 73 -1.99 4.75 14.37
C LEU A 73 -2.68 3.65 13.55
N VAL A 74 -2.85 3.87 12.24
CA VAL A 74 -3.59 2.96 11.36
C VAL A 74 -2.67 2.44 10.24
N LEU A 75 -2.62 1.12 10.08
CA LEU A 75 -1.86 0.44 9.03
C LEU A 75 -2.85 -0.25 8.09
N MET A 76 -2.96 0.25 6.86
CA MET A 76 -3.82 -0.31 5.81
C MET A 76 -2.95 -0.94 4.73
N ASP A 77 -2.91 -2.26 4.68
CA ASP A 77 -2.17 -3.02 3.66
C ASP A 77 -3.14 -3.60 2.65
N GLU A 78 -3.15 -3.00 1.47
CA GLU A 78 -3.69 -3.55 0.23
C GLU A 78 -5.19 -3.93 0.30
N VAL A 79 -5.97 -3.02 0.88
CA VAL A 79 -7.43 -3.09 0.94
C VAL A 79 -8.05 -2.95 -0.46
N GLY A 80 -9.13 -3.69 -0.70
CA GLY A 80 -9.92 -3.71 -1.93
C GLY A 80 -9.57 -4.85 -2.90
N ARG A 81 -8.51 -5.63 -2.67
CA ARG A 81 -8.01 -6.57 -3.70
C ARG A 81 -8.80 -7.87 -3.84
N GLY A 82 -9.63 -8.22 -2.87
CA GLY A 82 -10.44 -9.44 -2.90
C GLY A 82 -11.71 -9.36 -3.76
N THR A 83 -11.91 -8.28 -4.53
CA THR A 83 -13.11 -8.03 -5.34
C THR A 83 -12.76 -7.49 -6.74
N SER A 84 -13.77 -7.08 -7.51
CA SER A 84 -13.57 -6.45 -8.82
C SER A 84 -12.63 -5.23 -8.72
N THR A 85 -11.82 -4.98 -9.74
CA THR A 85 -10.80 -3.93 -9.69
C THR A 85 -11.40 -2.55 -9.37
N TYR A 86 -12.54 -2.22 -9.98
CA TYR A 86 -13.20 -0.93 -9.76
C TYR A 86 -13.91 -0.84 -8.41
N ASP A 87 -14.54 -1.91 -7.93
CA ASP A 87 -15.15 -1.91 -6.59
C ASP A 87 -14.06 -1.78 -5.52
N GLY A 88 -12.96 -2.53 -5.68
CA GLY A 88 -11.82 -2.51 -4.79
C GLY A 88 -11.14 -1.15 -4.73
N LEU A 89 -10.89 -0.54 -5.89
CA LEU A 89 -10.37 0.82 -5.99
C LEU A 89 -11.30 1.83 -5.31
N SER A 90 -12.60 1.76 -5.59
CA SER A 90 -13.59 2.69 -5.05
C SER A 90 -13.66 2.61 -3.52
N LEU A 91 -13.65 1.39 -2.97
CA LEU A 91 -13.62 1.16 -1.54
C LEU A 91 -12.32 1.66 -0.91
N ALA A 92 -11.16 1.33 -1.49
CA ALA A 92 -9.87 1.79 -1.00
C ALA A 92 -9.78 3.32 -0.97
N TRP A 93 -10.23 3.98 -2.04
CA TRP A 93 -10.30 5.44 -2.14
C TRP A 93 -11.17 6.04 -1.04
N ALA A 94 -12.41 5.56 -0.89
CA ALA A 94 -13.34 6.08 0.11
C ALA A 94 -12.84 5.85 1.55
N CYS A 95 -12.18 4.73 1.81
CA CYS A 95 -11.56 4.45 3.10
C CYS A 95 -10.40 5.41 3.40
N ALA A 96 -9.50 5.62 2.42
CA ALA A 96 -8.39 6.55 2.56
C ALA A 96 -8.89 7.99 2.80
N GLU A 97 -9.91 8.42 2.07
CA GLU A 97 -10.56 9.71 2.26
C GLU A 97 -11.18 9.86 3.66
N SER A 98 -11.88 8.83 4.15
CA SER A 98 -12.46 8.86 5.49
C SER A 98 -11.39 8.95 6.59
N LEU A 99 -10.28 8.21 6.44
CA LEU A 99 -9.16 8.23 7.38
C LEU A 99 -8.46 9.61 7.39
N ALA A 100 -8.26 10.21 6.23
CA ALA A 100 -7.59 11.50 6.10
C ALA A 100 -8.47 12.68 6.53
N ASN A 101 -9.71 12.78 6.04
CA ASN A 101 -10.53 13.99 6.19
C ASN A 101 -11.40 13.98 7.45
N LYS A 102 -12.00 12.82 7.80
CA LYS A 102 -12.96 12.72 8.90
C LYS A 102 -12.30 12.31 10.21
N ILE A 103 -11.55 11.22 10.17
CA ILE A 103 -10.94 10.62 11.37
C ILE A 103 -9.64 11.34 11.73
N LYS A 104 -8.85 11.71 10.71
CA LYS A 104 -7.54 12.37 10.85
C LYS A 104 -6.52 11.53 11.63
N ALA A 105 -6.63 10.21 11.53
CA ALA A 105 -5.70 9.27 12.16
C ALA A 105 -4.35 9.26 11.42
N LEU A 106 -3.26 9.00 12.16
CA LEU A 106 -1.95 8.76 11.57
C LEU A 106 -1.97 7.45 10.77
N THR A 107 -2.06 7.55 9.45
CA THR A 107 -2.35 6.40 8.58
C THR A 107 -1.18 6.10 7.63
N LEU A 108 -0.71 4.86 7.65
CA LEU A 108 0.14 4.30 6.60
C LEU A 108 -0.71 3.42 5.69
N PHE A 109 -0.81 3.80 4.42
CA PHE A 109 -1.66 3.12 3.44
C PHE A 109 -0.82 2.54 2.30
N ALA A 110 -0.52 1.24 2.36
CA ALA A 110 0.14 0.52 1.28
C ALA A 110 -0.89 0.03 0.26
N THR A 111 -0.70 0.35 -1.01
CA THR A 111 -1.63 -0.04 -2.08
C THR A 111 -0.91 -0.43 -3.36
N HIS A 112 -1.64 -1.11 -4.24
CA HIS A 112 -1.28 -1.37 -5.63
C HIS A 112 -2.12 -0.55 -6.62
N TYR A 113 -3.14 0.17 -6.12
CA TYR A 113 -3.93 1.09 -6.92
C TYR A 113 -3.14 2.37 -7.14
N PHE A 114 -2.62 2.56 -8.35
CA PHE A 114 -1.85 3.74 -8.71
C PHE A 114 -2.72 4.99 -8.68
N GLU A 115 -4.02 4.86 -8.93
CA GLU A 115 -5.00 5.94 -8.91
C GLU A 115 -5.03 6.66 -7.55
N LEU A 116 -4.80 5.94 -6.44
CA LEU A 116 -4.74 6.54 -5.09
C LEU A 116 -3.57 7.53 -4.94
N THR A 117 -2.56 7.50 -5.82
CA THR A 117 -1.47 8.48 -5.80
C THR A 117 -1.92 9.90 -6.16
N GLN A 118 -3.14 10.07 -6.68
CA GLN A 118 -3.75 11.38 -6.94
C GLN A 118 -4.37 12.01 -5.68
N LEU A 119 -4.46 11.27 -4.56
CA LEU A 119 -5.07 11.76 -3.33
C LEU A 119 -4.37 13.00 -2.72
N PRO A 120 -3.03 13.10 -2.68
CA PRO A 120 -2.33 14.31 -2.19
C PRO A 120 -2.72 15.59 -2.93
N GLU A 121 -3.10 15.51 -4.19
CA GLU A 121 -3.55 16.69 -4.97
C GLU A 121 -4.95 17.16 -4.57
N LYS A 122 -5.73 16.28 -3.92
CA LYS A 122 -7.14 16.49 -3.61
C LYS A 122 -7.43 16.64 -2.12
N MET A 123 -6.53 16.20 -1.26
CA MET A 123 -6.76 16.12 0.19
C MET A 123 -5.54 16.61 0.96
N GLU A 124 -5.77 17.55 1.86
CA GLU A 124 -4.75 18.02 2.80
C GLU A 124 -4.35 16.90 3.76
N GLY A 125 -3.07 16.84 4.14
CA GLY A 125 -2.56 15.85 5.08
C GLY A 125 -2.29 14.46 4.46
N VAL A 126 -2.41 14.31 3.14
CA VAL A 126 -2.04 13.09 2.42
C VAL A 126 -0.76 13.33 1.63
N ALA A 127 0.18 12.39 1.71
CA ALA A 127 1.45 12.43 0.99
C ALA A 127 1.77 11.07 0.38
N ASN A 128 2.39 11.08 -0.81
CA ASN A 128 2.90 9.87 -1.44
C ASN A 128 4.32 9.59 -0.97
N VAL A 129 4.56 8.32 -0.66
CA VAL A 129 5.90 7.74 -0.53
C VAL A 129 5.93 6.41 -1.27
N HIS A 130 7.10 6.01 -1.73
CA HIS A 130 7.30 4.72 -2.40
C HIS A 130 8.61 4.07 -1.96
N LEU A 131 8.74 2.77 -2.21
CA LEU A 131 10.01 2.07 -2.04
C LEU A 131 10.72 1.97 -3.38
N ASP A 132 11.98 2.37 -3.36
CA ASP A 132 12.81 2.46 -4.57
C ASP A 132 13.22 1.08 -5.09
N ALA A 133 13.28 0.95 -6.41
CA ALA A 133 13.70 -0.24 -7.12
C ALA A 133 14.46 0.12 -8.38
N LEU A 134 15.65 -0.45 -8.53
CA LEU A 134 16.52 -0.25 -9.68
C LEU A 134 16.34 -1.40 -10.68
N GLU A 135 15.98 -1.06 -11.91
CA GLU A 135 16.04 -2.00 -13.04
C GLU A 135 17.43 -1.95 -13.68
N HIS A 136 18.07 -3.12 -13.83
CA HIS A 136 19.31 -3.27 -14.57
C HIS A 136 19.19 -4.43 -15.56
N GLY A 137 19.00 -4.12 -16.84
CA GLY A 137 18.76 -5.11 -17.88
C GLY A 137 17.48 -5.92 -17.62
N ASP A 138 17.63 -7.24 -17.49
CA ASP A 138 16.54 -8.17 -17.17
C ASP A 138 16.37 -8.42 -15.66
N THR A 139 17.09 -7.68 -14.80
CA THR A 139 17.08 -7.86 -13.33
C THR A 139 16.55 -6.64 -12.62
N ILE A 140 15.94 -6.86 -11.44
CA ILE A 140 15.44 -5.80 -10.56
C ILE A 140 16.07 -5.95 -9.18
N ALA A 141 16.58 -4.84 -8.64
CA ALA A 141 17.11 -4.75 -7.29
C ALA A 141 16.20 -3.86 -6.45
N PHE A 142 15.68 -4.39 -5.34
CA PHE A 142 14.88 -3.61 -4.38
C PHE A 142 15.83 -2.90 -3.41
N MET A 143 15.81 -1.57 -3.40
CA MET A 143 16.70 -0.78 -2.54
C MET A 143 16.23 -0.72 -1.09
N HIS A 144 14.95 -1.04 -0.85
CA HIS A 144 14.28 -0.96 0.46
C HIS A 144 14.36 0.42 1.12
N THR A 145 14.68 1.45 0.35
CA THR A 145 14.70 2.84 0.79
C THR A 145 13.35 3.47 0.45
N VAL A 146 12.75 4.13 1.44
CA VAL A 146 11.54 4.93 1.22
C VAL A 146 11.95 6.29 0.64
N GLN A 147 11.28 6.70 -0.43
CA GLN A 147 11.48 7.97 -1.11
C GLN A 147 10.15 8.72 -1.19
N ASP A 148 10.22 10.04 -1.19
CA ASP A 148 9.04 10.90 -1.37
C ASP A 148 8.51 10.81 -2.80
N GLY A 149 7.20 11.03 -2.94
CA GLY A 149 6.51 10.99 -4.22
C GLY A 149 5.93 9.62 -4.57
N ALA A 150 5.17 9.60 -5.67
CA ALA A 150 4.56 8.38 -6.20
C ALA A 150 5.60 7.51 -6.92
N ALA A 151 5.40 6.19 -6.91
CA ALA A 151 6.21 5.29 -7.71
C ALA A 151 6.01 5.59 -9.21
N SER A 152 7.08 5.68 -10.00
CA SER A 152 6.96 6.01 -11.43
C SER A 152 6.43 4.85 -12.28
N LYS A 153 6.61 3.59 -11.84
CA LYS A 153 6.25 2.38 -12.62
C LYS A 153 5.83 1.21 -11.74
N SER A 154 5.02 0.32 -12.32
CA SER A 154 4.71 -0.99 -11.74
C SER A 154 5.71 -2.04 -12.22
N TYR A 155 6.35 -2.74 -11.29
CA TYR A 155 7.38 -3.73 -11.59
C TYR A 155 6.85 -5.17 -11.74
N GLY A 156 5.53 -5.34 -11.91
CA GLY A 156 4.91 -6.68 -11.91
C GLY A 156 5.51 -7.64 -12.95
N LEU A 157 5.78 -7.17 -14.17
CA LEU A 157 6.39 -7.99 -15.22
C LEU A 157 7.87 -8.26 -14.97
N ALA A 158 8.60 -7.32 -14.35
CA ALA A 158 10.01 -7.51 -13.97
C ALA A 158 10.14 -8.56 -12.86
N VAL A 159 9.25 -8.51 -11.86
CA VAL A 159 9.17 -9.53 -10.79
C VAL A 159 8.82 -10.91 -11.36
N ALA A 160 7.89 -10.99 -12.31
CA ALA A 160 7.56 -12.25 -12.97
C ALA A 160 8.75 -12.82 -13.76
N ALA A 161 9.52 -11.97 -14.45
CA ALA A 161 10.75 -12.39 -15.13
C ALA A 161 11.81 -12.92 -14.15
N LEU A 162 12.01 -12.22 -13.02
CA LEU A 162 12.91 -12.65 -11.95
C LEU A 162 12.48 -13.99 -11.32
N ALA A 163 11.17 -14.23 -11.21
CA ALA A 163 10.60 -15.50 -10.74
C ALA A 163 10.76 -16.66 -11.74
N GLY A 164 11.33 -16.42 -12.92
CA GLY A 164 11.59 -17.46 -13.93
C GLY A 164 10.42 -17.73 -14.88
N VAL A 165 9.45 -16.81 -14.99
CA VAL A 165 8.40 -16.93 -16.00
C VAL A 165 9.04 -16.91 -17.41
N PRO A 166 8.65 -17.81 -18.33
CA PRO A 166 9.29 -17.91 -19.64
C PRO A 166 9.31 -16.60 -20.42
N LYS A 167 10.43 -16.32 -21.11
CA LYS A 167 10.65 -15.05 -21.84
C LYS A 167 9.55 -14.75 -22.85
N GLU A 168 9.03 -15.75 -23.55
CA GLU A 168 7.93 -15.56 -24.51
C GLU A 168 6.62 -15.14 -23.84
N VAL A 169 6.34 -15.64 -22.63
CA VAL A 169 5.17 -15.22 -21.84
C VAL A 169 5.34 -13.78 -21.38
N ILE A 170 6.51 -13.41 -20.87
CA ILE A 170 6.82 -12.02 -20.48
C ILE A 170 6.71 -11.07 -21.68
N LYS A 171 7.21 -11.48 -22.85
CA LYS A 171 7.10 -10.70 -24.09
C LYS A 171 5.64 -10.47 -24.48
N ARG A 172 4.81 -11.50 -24.43
CA ARG A 172 3.37 -11.37 -24.71
C ARG A 172 2.66 -10.51 -23.65
N ALA A 173 3.01 -10.64 -22.38
CA ALA A 173 2.45 -9.83 -21.31
C ALA A 173 2.81 -8.34 -21.46
N ARG A 174 4.06 -8.02 -21.85
CA ARG A 174 4.47 -6.64 -22.19
C ARG A 174 3.68 -6.06 -23.36
N GLN A 175 3.43 -6.86 -24.40
CA GLN A 175 2.59 -6.42 -25.51
C GLN A 175 1.16 -6.12 -25.03
N LYS A 176 0.59 -7.01 -24.21
CA LYS A 176 -0.77 -6.80 -23.68
C LYS A 176 -0.88 -5.58 -22.77
N LEU A 177 0.14 -5.32 -21.95
CA LEU A 177 0.20 -4.14 -21.09
C LEU A 177 0.15 -2.85 -21.93
N ARG A 178 0.94 -2.76 -23.00
CA ARG A 178 0.93 -1.61 -23.93
C ARG A 178 -0.44 -1.40 -24.58
N GLU A 179 -1.14 -2.48 -24.95
CA GLU A 179 -2.51 -2.39 -25.46
C GLU A 179 -3.45 -1.78 -24.42
N LEU A 180 -3.38 -2.22 -23.15
CA LEU A 180 -4.22 -1.71 -22.07
C LEU A 180 -3.92 -0.25 -21.73
N GLU A 181 -2.64 0.13 -21.68
CA GLU A 181 -2.21 1.53 -21.47
C GLU A 181 -2.71 2.45 -22.59
N SER A 182 -2.75 1.97 -23.83
CA SER A 182 -3.27 2.75 -24.97
C SER A 182 -4.80 2.96 -24.94
N LEU A 183 -5.53 2.04 -24.30
CA LEU A 183 -7.00 2.10 -24.17
C LEU A 183 -7.45 2.97 -22.98
N SER A 184 -6.55 3.24 -22.03
CA SER A 184 -6.82 4.03 -20.83
C SER A 184 -5.97 5.30 -20.87
N PRO A 185 -6.45 6.40 -21.48
CA PRO A 185 -5.68 7.65 -21.60
C PRO A 185 -5.26 8.26 -20.24
N ASN A 186 -5.87 7.85 -19.12
CA ASN A 186 -5.47 8.26 -17.77
C ASN A 186 -4.27 7.49 -17.19
N ALA A 187 -3.79 6.41 -17.82
CA ALA A 187 -2.55 5.74 -17.44
C ALA A 187 -1.32 6.34 -18.16
N ALA A 188 -1.53 7.12 -19.22
CA ALA A 188 -0.48 7.65 -20.09
C ALA A 188 0.09 9.01 -19.65
N ALA A 189 -0.41 9.62 -18.56
CA ALA A 189 0.07 10.93 -18.09
C ALA A 189 1.47 10.90 -17.44
N THR A 190 2.15 9.76 -17.38
CA THR A 190 3.46 9.59 -16.73
C THR A 190 4.65 9.49 -17.69
N GLN A 191 4.49 9.89 -18.95
CA GLN A 191 5.60 10.09 -19.88
C GLN A 191 5.70 11.54 -20.32
N ILE A 192 6.19 12.42 -19.46
CA ILE A 192 6.88 13.64 -19.90
C ILE A 192 8.07 13.90 -18.96
N ASP A 193 9.24 13.89 -19.60
CA ASP A 193 10.63 14.20 -19.19
C ASP A 193 11.41 13.19 -18.32
#